data_AF-A0A957R846-F1
#
_entry.id   AF-A0A957R846-F1
#
_cell.length_a   1.000
_cell.length_b   1.000
_cell.length_c   1.000
_cell.angle_alpha   90.00
_cell.angle_beta   90.00
_cell.angle_gamma   90.00
#
_symmetry.space_group_name_H-M   'P 1'
#
loop_
_entity.id
_entity.type
_entity.pdbx_description
1 polymer ?
#
loop_
_entity_poly.entity_id
_entity_poly.type
_entity_poly.pdbx_seq_one_letter_code
_entity_poly.pdbx_strand_id
1 'polypeptide(L)'
;SGMQTWLKLLANPLTLLFPYDWPLTPYRRFVDLSLWLDEQIRVVIARKRQQGAEDSGDVLSMLLHAADDAGDRLSEDELIGHANVLFVAGHETSSNALTWTLFLLAQHPEVMTAVYEELTDTLHGEAPTIVQLEELNLLDRVIKESMRILPPVPASGRLVVQDTELGGYPIERGHEVLFSHYHTHHDPQIYEVPERFDPDRWLTITPTAHEYMPFSAGRRMCIGSAFAQMEIKIVLAMVLQRYRLQLQPQLKVDPLAGITMGPQNGLPMIVRPQDQRFAENRTAVRGKILACVEM
;
A
#
# COMPACT_ATOMS: atom_id res chain seq x y z
N SER A 1 -13.77 -9.75 2.85
CA SER A 1 -13.26 -10.77 3.79
C SER A 1 -13.50 -10.34 5.24
N GLY A 2 -13.23 -11.20 6.25
CA GLY A 2 -13.30 -10.82 7.67
C GLY A 2 -12.37 -9.66 8.04
N MET A 3 -11.14 -9.68 7.50
CA MET A 3 -10.12 -8.64 7.70
C MET A 3 -10.55 -7.24 7.20
N GLN A 4 -11.12 -7.14 6.00
CA GLN A 4 -11.64 -5.86 5.49
C GLN A 4 -12.79 -5.31 6.36
N THR A 5 -13.58 -6.21 6.96
CA THR A 5 -14.63 -5.80 7.89
C THR A 5 -14.03 -5.29 9.20
N TRP A 6 -12.99 -5.95 9.70
CA TRP A 6 -12.25 -5.52 10.88
C TRP A 6 -11.63 -4.13 10.70
N LEU A 7 -10.96 -3.86 9.58
CA LEU A 7 -10.38 -2.54 9.26
C LEU A 7 -11.44 -1.44 9.17
N LYS A 8 -12.60 -1.73 8.57
CA LYS A 8 -13.72 -0.79 8.52
C LYS A 8 -14.28 -0.49 9.91
N LEU A 9 -14.32 -1.48 10.79
CA LEU A 9 -14.80 -1.31 12.16
C LEU A 9 -13.79 -0.55 13.04
N LEU A 10 -12.49 -0.76 12.81
CA LEU A 10 -11.42 -0.01 13.48
C LEU A 10 -11.52 1.50 13.24
N ALA A 11 -11.83 1.90 12.00
CA ALA A 11 -12.03 3.30 11.62
C ALA A 11 -13.49 3.79 11.78
N ASN A 12 -14.39 2.98 12.33
CA ASN A 12 -15.81 3.33 12.43
C ASN A 12 -16.05 4.29 13.61
N PRO A 13 -16.72 5.45 13.39
CA PRO A 13 -16.98 6.41 14.46
C PRO A 13 -17.78 5.84 15.64
N LEU A 14 -18.72 4.91 15.39
CA LEU A 14 -19.48 4.29 16.46
C LEU A 14 -18.62 3.34 17.30
N THR A 15 -17.68 2.62 16.68
CA THR A 15 -16.71 1.80 17.40
C THR A 15 -15.79 2.66 18.27
N LEU A 16 -15.32 3.80 17.75
CA LEU A 16 -14.37 4.69 18.43
C LEU A 16 -15.02 5.51 19.55
N LEU A 17 -16.21 6.07 19.31
CA LEU A 17 -16.91 6.94 20.26
C LEU A 17 -17.67 6.16 21.33
N PHE A 18 -18.03 4.91 21.05
CA PHE A 18 -18.82 4.07 21.96
C PHE A 18 -18.21 2.68 22.11
N PRO A 19 -17.06 2.55 22.83
CA PRO A 19 -16.35 1.29 23.01
C PRO A 19 -17.02 0.40 24.08
N TYR A 20 -18.34 0.18 23.95
CA TYR A 20 -19.12 -0.65 24.86
C TYR A 20 -19.20 -2.07 24.35
N ASP A 21 -18.71 -3.04 25.14
CA ASP A 21 -18.74 -4.46 24.82
C ASP A 21 -20.12 -5.08 25.11
N TRP A 22 -21.12 -4.65 24.34
CA TRP A 22 -22.48 -5.20 24.39
C TRP A 22 -22.85 -5.98 23.13
N PRO A 23 -23.69 -7.03 23.24
CA PRO A 23 -24.17 -7.77 22.08
C PRO A 23 -24.73 -6.83 20.99
N LEU A 24 -24.45 -7.17 19.72
CA LEU A 24 -24.91 -6.43 18.53
C LEU A 24 -24.26 -5.05 18.30
N THR A 25 -23.36 -4.59 19.17
CA THR A 25 -22.63 -3.34 18.95
C THR A 25 -21.52 -3.51 17.90
N PRO A 26 -21.18 -2.43 17.15
CA PRO A 26 -20.00 -2.42 16.29
C PRO A 26 -18.71 -2.75 17.04
N TYR A 27 -18.59 -2.30 18.29
CA TYR A 27 -17.44 -2.57 19.15
C TYR A 27 -17.33 -4.04 19.54
N ARG A 28 -18.42 -4.69 19.96
CA ARG A 28 -18.42 -6.14 20.20
C ARG A 28 -17.97 -6.92 18.98
N ARG A 29 -18.51 -6.55 17.81
CA ARG A 29 -18.14 -7.18 16.54
C ARG A 29 -16.67 -6.95 16.19
N PHE A 30 -16.11 -5.78 16.51
CA PHE A 30 -14.69 -5.50 16.36
C PHE A 30 -13.85 -6.42 17.25
N VAL A 31 -14.21 -6.55 18.54
CA VAL A 31 -13.52 -7.44 19.49
C VAL A 31 -13.58 -8.90 19.04
N ASP A 32 -14.76 -9.40 18.64
CA ASP A 32 -14.93 -10.77 18.15
C ASP A 32 -14.05 -11.05 16.91
N LEU A 33 -13.93 -10.07 16.00
CA LEU A 33 -13.05 -10.18 14.82
C LEU A 33 -11.57 -10.10 15.19
N SER A 34 -11.18 -9.29 16.19
CA SER A 34 -9.80 -9.24 16.70
C SER A 34 -9.39 -10.60 17.28
N LEU A 35 -10.24 -11.19 18.13
CA LEU A 35 -9.99 -12.52 18.71
C LEU A 35 -9.91 -13.61 17.62
N TRP A 36 -10.75 -13.51 16.59
CA TRP A 36 -10.68 -14.41 15.46
C TRP A 36 -9.36 -14.28 14.68
N LEU A 37 -8.88 -13.05 14.44
CA LEU A 37 -7.58 -12.80 13.79
C LEU A 37 -6.42 -13.37 14.61
N ASP A 38 -6.41 -13.13 15.92
CA ASP A 38 -5.41 -13.69 16.85
C ASP A 38 -5.37 -15.21 16.76
N GLU A 39 -6.53 -15.86 16.69
CA GLU A 39 -6.61 -17.31 16.53
C GLU A 39 -6.08 -17.79 15.17
N GLN A 40 -6.34 -17.06 14.08
CA GLN A 40 -5.75 -17.39 12.79
C GLN A 40 -4.22 -17.28 12.82
N ILE A 41 -3.67 -16.25 13.47
CA ILE A 41 -2.23 -16.09 13.63
C ILE A 41 -1.65 -17.20 14.52
N ARG A 42 -2.32 -17.61 15.61
CA ARG A 42 -1.90 -18.78 16.40
C ARG A 42 -1.78 -20.04 15.56
N VAL A 43 -2.75 -20.30 14.67
CA VAL A 43 -2.70 -21.45 13.77
C VAL A 43 -1.48 -21.39 12.85
N VAL A 44 -1.14 -20.19 12.33
CA VAL A 44 0.05 -20.00 11.49
C VAL A 44 1.34 -20.21 12.28
N ILE A 45 1.44 -19.65 13.49
CA ILE A 45 2.58 -19.85 14.40
C ILE A 45 2.76 -21.32 14.75
N ALA A 46 1.69 -22.00 15.13
CA ALA A 46 1.72 -23.42 15.51
C ALA A 46 2.17 -24.29 14.33
N ARG A 47 1.66 -24.03 13.13
CA ARG A 47 2.10 -24.70 11.90
C ARG A 47 3.59 -24.46 11.65
N LYS A 48 4.06 -23.22 11.81
CA LYS A 48 5.46 -22.88 11.63
C LYS A 48 6.36 -23.68 12.56
N ARG A 49 6.01 -23.74 13.85
CA ARG A 49 6.72 -24.55 14.86
C ARG A 49 6.77 -26.05 14.50
N GLN A 50 5.69 -26.60 13.93
CA GLN A 50 5.63 -28.01 13.51
C GLN A 50 6.52 -28.32 12.30
N GLN A 51 6.74 -27.35 11.41
CA GLN A 51 7.59 -27.50 10.22
C GLN A 51 9.10 -27.46 10.55
N GLY A 52 9.44 -27.12 11.79
CA GLY A 52 10.80 -26.93 12.27
C GLY A 52 10.92 -25.56 12.91
N ALA A 53 11.57 -25.51 14.07
CA ALA A 53 11.90 -24.27 14.77
C ALA A 53 13.29 -23.77 14.39
N GLU A 54 13.71 -23.98 13.14
CA GLU A 54 14.93 -23.36 12.60
C GLU A 54 14.54 -22.12 11.80
N ASP A 55 15.46 -21.15 11.76
CA ASP A 55 15.24 -19.96 10.96
C ASP A 55 15.30 -20.30 9.47
N SER A 56 14.13 -20.27 8.82
CA SER A 56 13.98 -20.49 7.38
C SER A 56 14.09 -19.20 6.56
N GLY A 57 14.50 -18.09 7.18
CA GLY A 57 14.71 -16.81 6.50
C GLY A 57 13.41 -16.05 6.20
N ASP A 58 12.32 -16.33 6.91
CA ASP A 58 11.09 -15.54 6.83
C ASP A 58 10.84 -14.78 8.14
N VAL A 59 10.04 -13.72 8.04
CA VAL A 59 9.81 -12.81 9.17
C VAL A 59 9.23 -13.53 10.38
N LEU A 60 8.38 -14.55 10.17
CA LEU A 60 7.79 -15.28 11.28
C LEU A 60 8.80 -16.19 11.98
N SER A 61 9.69 -16.86 11.24
CA SER A 61 10.80 -17.60 11.86
C SER A 61 11.72 -16.65 12.61
N MET A 62 12.07 -15.50 12.03
CA MET A 62 12.89 -14.50 12.72
C MET A 62 12.25 -14.01 14.03
N LEU A 63 10.93 -13.74 14.04
CA LEU A 63 10.22 -13.35 15.27
C LEU A 63 10.19 -14.47 16.33
N LEU A 64 10.07 -15.73 15.92
CA LEU A 64 10.14 -16.89 16.83
C LEU A 64 11.51 -17.03 17.51
N HIS A 65 12.56 -16.51 16.86
CA HIS A 65 13.95 -16.53 17.34
C HIS A 65 14.41 -15.21 17.96
N ALA A 66 13.61 -14.15 17.84
CA ALA A 66 13.95 -12.84 18.38
C ALA A 66 14.09 -12.92 19.91
N ALA A 67 15.20 -12.39 20.40
CA ALA A 67 15.49 -12.21 21.81
C ALA A 67 16.07 -10.81 22.04
N ASP A 68 15.82 -10.24 23.21
CA ASP A 68 16.42 -8.97 23.61
C ASP A 68 17.88 -9.14 24.09
N ASP A 69 18.50 -8.04 24.51
CA ASP A 69 19.89 -8.04 25.00
C ASP A 69 20.08 -8.90 26.28
N ALA A 70 19.01 -9.18 27.01
CA ALA A 70 19.01 -10.06 28.18
C ALA A 70 18.81 -11.55 27.81
N GLY A 71 18.44 -11.83 26.55
CA GLY A 71 18.15 -13.17 26.04
C GLY A 71 16.69 -13.57 26.19
N ASP A 72 15.82 -12.66 26.62
CA ASP A 72 14.39 -12.91 26.78
C ASP A 72 13.71 -12.89 25.41
N ARG A 73 12.87 -13.90 25.15
CA ARG A 73 12.13 -14.03 23.90
C ARG A 73 10.75 -13.39 24.01
N LEU A 74 10.18 -13.08 22.85
CA LEU A 74 8.79 -12.64 22.75
C LEU A 74 7.85 -13.68 23.38
N SER A 75 6.95 -13.20 24.23
CA SER A 75 5.80 -13.99 24.70
C SER A 75 4.87 -14.37 23.53
N GLU A 76 3.99 -15.35 23.75
CA GLU A 76 3.04 -15.77 22.71
C GLU A 76 2.14 -14.61 22.26
N ASP A 77 1.68 -13.77 23.20
CA ASP A 77 0.83 -12.63 22.89
C ASP A 77 1.58 -11.52 22.15
N GLU A 78 2.85 -11.27 22.48
CA GLU A 78 3.70 -10.33 21.72
C GLU A 78 3.97 -10.85 20.31
N LEU A 79 4.25 -12.14 20.15
CA LEU A 79 4.46 -12.76 18.84
C LEU A 79 3.22 -12.65 17.96
N ILE A 80 2.03 -12.95 18.51
CA ILE A 80 0.75 -12.77 17.82
C ILE A 80 0.54 -11.30 17.46
N GLY A 81 0.79 -10.38 18.40
CA GLY A 81 0.66 -8.94 18.18
C GLY A 81 1.55 -8.44 17.04
N HIS A 82 2.84 -8.80 17.05
CA HIS A 82 3.78 -8.43 16.00
C HIS A 82 3.41 -9.03 14.64
N ALA A 83 3.07 -10.32 14.60
CA ALA A 83 2.67 -11.00 13.36
C ALA A 83 1.38 -10.38 12.76
N ASN A 84 0.39 -10.06 13.59
CA ASN A 84 -0.83 -9.37 13.16
C ASN A 84 -0.52 -7.99 12.57
N VAL A 85 0.27 -7.17 13.27
CA VAL A 85 0.62 -5.82 12.81
C VAL A 85 1.33 -5.87 11.47
N LEU A 86 2.31 -6.76 11.31
CA LEU A 86 3.05 -6.92 10.04
C LEU A 86 2.15 -7.38 8.90
N PHE A 87 1.27 -8.36 9.16
CA PHE A 87 0.34 -8.86 8.15
C PHE A 87 -0.65 -7.80 7.70
N VAL A 88 -1.28 -7.09 8.64
CA VAL A 88 -2.24 -6.01 8.34
C VAL A 88 -1.56 -4.87 7.60
N ALA A 89 -0.41 -4.41 8.11
CA ALA A 89 0.32 -3.29 7.54
C ALA A 89 0.80 -3.58 6.10
N GLY A 90 1.29 -4.79 5.82
CA GLY A 90 1.76 -5.16 4.49
C GLY A 90 0.64 -5.45 3.49
N HIS A 91 -0.45 -6.09 3.93
CA HIS A 91 -1.46 -6.59 3.01
C HIS A 91 -2.26 -5.48 2.32
N GLU A 92 -2.86 -4.57 3.09
CA GLU A 92 -3.77 -3.57 2.50
C GLU A 92 -3.02 -2.49 1.71
N THR A 93 -1.85 -2.05 2.19
CA THR A 93 -1.07 -1.01 1.50
C THR A 93 -0.50 -1.51 0.17
N SER A 94 0.11 -2.71 0.14
CA SER A 94 0.64 -3.29 -1.10
C SER A 94 -0.49 -3.57 -2.10
N SER A 95 -1.64 -4.08 -1.64
CA SER A 95 -2.80 -4.35 -2.50
C SER A 95 -3.35 -3.06 -3.14
N ASN A 96 -3.46 -1.97 -2.38
CA ASN A 96 -3.90 -0.68 -2.90
C ASN A 96 -2.86 -0.09 -3.88
N ALA A 97 -1.56 -0.17 -3.57
CA ALA A 97 -0.50 0.29 -4.47
C ALA A 97 -0.53 -0.46 -5.82
N LEU A 98 -0.68 -1.78 -5.79
CA LEU A 98 -0.84 -2.61 -6.99
C LEU A 98 -2.10 -2.20 -7.77
N THR A 99 -3.23 -2.07 -7.08
CA THR A 99 -4.51 -1.74 -7.70
C THR A 99 -4.46 -0.40 -8.41
N TRP A 100 -3.91 0.64 -7.78
CA TRP A 100 -3.79 1.96 -8.38
C TRP A 100 -2.77 2.00 -9.52
N THR A 101 -1.67 1.26 -9.41
CA THR A 101 -0.68 1.16 -10.50
C THR A 101 -1.29 0.49 -11.73
N LEU A 102 -2.04 -0.61 -11.53
CA LEU A 102 -2.75 -1.29 -12.62
C LEU A 102 -3.84 -0.41 -13.24
N PHE A 103 -4.56 0.37 -12.42
CA PHE A 103 -5.53 1.35 -12.90
C PHE A 103 -4.88 2.41 -13.79
N LEU A 104 -3.79 3.02 -13.34
CA LEU A 104 -3.09 4.07 -14.08
C LEU A 104 -2.50 3.53 -15.39
N LEU A 105 -1.85 2.36 -15.37
CA LEU A 105 -1.33 1.72 -16.58
C LEU A 105 -2.44 1.37 -17.59
N ALA A 106 -3.60 0.90 -17.12
CA ALA A 106 -4.73 0.61 -18.01
C ALA A 106 -5.30 1.86 -18.69
N GLN A 107 -5.12 3.04 -18.09
CA GLN A 107 -5.56 4.32 -18.62
C GLN A 107 -4.50 5.06 -19.46
N HIS A 108 -3.23 4.62 -19.41
CA HIS A 108 -2.09 5.21 -20.13
C HIS A 108 -1.37 4.17 -21.01
N PRO A 109 -1.97 3.80 -22.16
CA PRO A 109 -1.45 2.75 -23.06
C PRO A 109 -0.02 2.96 -23.54
N GLU A 110 0.41 4.21 -23.71
CA GLU A 110 1.76 4.57 -24.12
C GLU A 110 2.79 4.20 -23.05
N VAL A 111 2.51 4.50 -21.78
CA VAL A 111 3.36 4.09 -20.65
C VAL A 111 3.34 2.56 -20.50
N MET A 112 2.17 1.94 -20.64
CA MET A 112 2.04 0.48 -20.58
C MET A 112 2.85 -0.22 -21.68
N THR A 113 2.86 0.32 -22.90
CA THR A 113 3.68 -0.19 -24.01
C THR A 113 5.16 -0.16 -23.64
N ALA A 114 5.67 1.00 -23.17
CA ALA A 114 7.06 1.16 -22.80
C ALA A 114 7.47 0.25 -21.62
N VAL A 115 6.60 0.07 -20.62
CA VAL A 115 6.84 -0.88 -19.52
C VAL A 115 6.91 -2.32 -20.04
N TYR A 116 6.02 -2.70 -20.96
CA TYR A 116 6.04 -4.05 -21.51
C TYR A 116 7.29 -4.33 -22.34
N GLU A 117 7.78 -3.34 -23.09
CA GLU A 117 9.06 -3.42 -23.81
C GLU A 117 10.23 -3.63 -22.83
N GLU A 118 10.33 -2.81 -21.77
CA GLU A 118 11.34 -2.99 -20.71
C GLU A 118 11.28 -4.40 -20.10
N LEU A 119 10.09 -4.88 -19.75
CA LEU A 119 9.91 -6.22 -19.19
C LEU A 119 10.36 -7.33 -20.16
N THR A 120 10.05 -7.18 -21.45
CA THR A 120 10.39 -8.19 -22.46
C THR A 120 11.91 -8.24 -22.70
N ASP A 121 12.54 -7.07 -22.76
CA ASP A 121 13.97 -6.93 -23.01
C ASP A 121 14.81 -7.39 -21.81
N THR A 122 14.34 -7.16 -20.58
CA THR A 122 15.10 -7.52 -19.37
C THR A 122 14.80 -8.95 -18.90
N LEU A 123 13.54 -9.41 -18.97
CA LEU A 123 13.11 -10.66 -18.31
C LEU A 123 12.92 -11.83 -19.27
N HIS A 124 12.74 -11.57 -20.56
CA HIS A 124 12.56 -12.59 -21.59
C HIS A 124 11.42 -13.59 -21.31
N GLY A 125 10.37 -13.17 -20.61
CA GLY A 125 9.20 -13.99 -20.27
C GLY A 125 9.32 -14.80 -18.97
N GLU A 126 10.46 -14.72 -18.28
CA GLU A 126 10.74 -15.45 -17.05
C GLU A 126 10.40 -14.64 -15.78
N ALA A 127 10.49 -15.32 -14.63
CA ALA A 127 10.42 -14.64 -13.34
C ALA A 127 11.68 -13.79 -13.11
N PRO A 128 11.54 -12.54 -12.60
CA PRO A 128 12.68 -11.67 -12.43
C PRO A 128 13.63 -12.18 -11.33
N THR A 129 14.93 -12.16 -11.62
CA THR A 129 15.99 -12.27 -10.59
C THR A 129 16.16 -10.95 -9.84
N ILE A 130 16.85 -10.97 -8.70
CA ILE A 130 17.14 -9.74 -7.92
C ILE A 130 17.90 -8.72 -8.78
N VAL A 131 18.88 -9.17 -9.56
CA VAL A 131 19.67 -8.28 -10.44
C VAL A 131 18.79 -7.67 -11.52
N GLN A 132 17.95 -8.48 -12.19
CA GLN A 132 17.03 -7.96 -13.21
C GLN A 132 16.00 -7.00 -12.62
N LEU A 133 15.56 -7.20 -11.37
CA LEU A 133 14.69 -6.23 -10.71
C LEU A 133 15.35 -4.85 -10.62
N GLU A 134 16.65 -4.74 -10.42
CA GLU A 134 17.36 -3.45 -10.37
C GLU A 134 17.41 -2.75 -11.74
N GLU A 135 17.27 -3.50 -12.84
CA GLU A 135 17.34 -2.98 -14.21
C GLU A 135 16.01 -2.42 -14.73
N LEU A 136 14.88 -2.79 -14.11
CA LEU A 136 13.53 -2.34 -14.48
C LEU A 136 13.25 -0.90 -13.98
N ASN A 137 13.97 0.06 -14.55
CA ASN A 137 14.01 1.46 -14.12
C ASN A 137 12.70 2.22 -14.43
N LEU A 138 12.08 1.96 -15.58
CA LEU A 138 10.80 2.57 -15.95
C LEU A 138 9.68 2.03 -15.05
N LEU A 139 9.66 0.72 -14.77
CA LEU A 139 8.69 0.16 -13.82
C LEU A 139 8.83 0.79 -12.42
N ASP A 140 10.04 1.09 -11.96
CA ASP A 140 10.24 1.84 -10.71
C ASP A 140 9.63 3.24 -10.77
N ARG A 141 9.89 3.98 -11.85
CA ARG A 141 9.30 5.32 -12.04
C ARG A 141 7.78 5.28 -12.09
N VAL A 142 7.20 4.23 -12.70
CA VAL A 142 5.74 3.99 -12.75
C VAL A 142 5.16 3.72 -11.36
N ILE A 143 5.79 2.83 -10.58
CA ILE A 143 5.35 2.52 -9.21
C ILE A 143 5.44 3.79 -8.34
N LYS A 144 6.54 4.55 -8.50
CA LYS A 144 6.79 5.79 -7.78
C LYS A 144 5.75 6.86 -8.11
N GLU A 145 5.45 7.05 -9.39
CA GLU A 145 4.44 8.03 -9.82
C GLU A 145 3.02 7.62 -9.43
N SER A 146 2.72 6.32 -9.48
CA SER A 146 1.45 5.77 -9.01
C SER A 146 1.21 6.07 -7.54
N MET A 147 2.20 5.83 -6.68
CA MET A 147 2.09 6.13 -5.25
C MET A 147 2.12 7.63 -4.93
N ARG A 148 2.60 8.49 -5.84
CA ARG A 148 2.49 9.95 -5.71
C ARG A 148 1.03 10.39 -5.93
N ILE A 149 0.42 9.95 -7.04
CA ILE A 149 -0.94 10.37 -7.39
C ILE A 149 -1.97 9.68 -6.50
N LEU A 150 -1.77 8.39 -6.21
CA LEU A 150 -2.71 7.56 -5.47
C LEU A 150 -2.00 6.84 -4.31
N PRO A 151 -1.53 7.58 -3.29
CA PRO A 151 -0.82 7.01 -2.16
C PRO A 151 -1.71 6.02 -1.39
N PRO A 152 -1.23 4.79 -1.10
CA PRO A 152 -1.97 3.84 -0.29
C PRO A 152 -2.34 4.36 1.11
N VAL A 153 -1.54 5.29 1.66
CA VAL A 153 -1.81 5.99 2.91
C VAL A 153 -1.85 7.50 2.61
N PRO A 154 -3.04 8.13 2.58
CA PRO A 154 -3.21 9.51 2.10
C PRO A 154 -2.89 10.59 3.15
N ALA A 155 -2.86 10.22 4.43
CA ALA A 155 -2.59 11.13 5.55
C ALA A 155 -2.03 10.37 6.76
N SER A 156 -1.40 11.09 7.68
CA SER A 156 -0.86 10.55 8.92
C SER A 156 -1.01 11.55 10.06
N GLY A 157 -1.23 11.04 11.28
CA GLY A 157 -1.45 11.83 12.48
C GLY A 157 -0.32 11.71 13.51
N ARG A 158 -0.16 12.71 14.36
CA ARG A 158 0.69 12.68 15.55
C ARG A 158 -0.05 13.29 16.74
N LEU A 159 0.01 12.64 17.89
CA LEU A 159 -0.41 13.24 19.15
C LEU A 159 0.74 14.08 19.72
N VAL A 160 0.47 15.33 20.05
CA VAL A 160 1.43 16.24 20.66
C VAL A 160 1.59 15.88 22.13
N VAL A 161 2.77 15.39 22.51
CA VAL A 161 3.06 14.92 23.89
C VAL A 161 3.61 16.02 24.80
N GLN A 162 4.05 17.13 24.22
CA GLN A 162 4.58 18.31 24.90
C GLN A 162 4.28 19.54 24.04
N ASP A 163 3.96 20.67 24.68
CA ASP A 163 3.78 21.96 24.01
C ASP A 163 4.95 22.25 23.07
N THR A 164 4.64 22.61 21.84
CA THR A 164 5.62 22.77 20.77
C THR A 164 5.20 23.89 19.82
N GLU A 165 6.05 24.20 18.84
CA GLU A 165 5.76 25.11 17.76
C GLU A 165 5.90 24.38 16.41
N LEU A 166 4.99 24.66 15.47
CA LEU A 166 5.07 24.16 14.10
C LEU A 166 4.80 25.32 13.13
N GLY A 167 5.80 25.68 12.33
CA GLY A 167 5.66 26.75 11.33
C GLY A 167 5.31 28.12 11.92
N GLY A 168 5.78 28.45 13.12
CA GLY A 168 5.44 29.69 13.82
C GLY A 168 4.16 29.62 14.67
N TYR A 169 3.45 28.48 14.67
CA TYR A 169 2.21 28.31 15.42
C TYR A 169 2.42 27.47 16.67
N PRO A 170 2.03 27.96 17.86
CA PRO A 170 2.08 27.16 19.08
C PRO A 170 1.01 26.06 19.03
N ILE A 171 1.39 24.85 19.44
CA ILE A 171 0.51 23.68 19.52
C ILE A 171 0.64 23.08 20.92
N GLU A 172 -0.47 23.09 21.65
CA GLU A 172 -0.55 22.56 23.02
C GLU A 172 -0.49 21.02 23.05
N ARG A 173 0.02 20.49 24.15
CA ARG A 173 -0.04 19.07 24.48
C ARG A 173 -1.49 18.57 24.43
N GLY A 174 -1.66 17.39 23.83
CA GLY A 174 -2.96 16.73 23.69
C GLY A 174 -3.64 17.01 22.34
N HIS A 175 -3.18 18.00 21.58
CA HIS A 175 -3.64 18.18 20.21
C HIS A 175 -3.15 17.07 19.27
N GLU A 176 -3.96 16.75 18.26
CA GLU A 176 -3.57 15.90 17.14
C GLU A 176 -3.18 16.77 15.95
N VAL A 177 -2.01 16.50 15.38
CA VAL A 177 -1.53 17.11 14.14
C VAL A 177 -1.71 16.09 13.02
N LEU A 178 -2.58 16.40 12.06
CA LEU A 178 -2.78 15.63 10.84
C LEU A 178 -2.04 16.31 9.70
N PHE A 179 -1.26 15.54 8.94
CA PHE A 179 -0.63 16.00 7.70
C PHE A 179 -1.01 15.06 6.55
N SER A 180 -1.18 15.63 5.36
CA SER A 180 -1.70 14.91 4.20
C SER A 180 -0.59 14.62 3.20
N HIS A 181 -0.29 13.34 3.00
CA HIS A 181 0.60 12.90 1.94
C HIS A 181 0.00 13.24 0.58
N TYR A 182 -1.31 12.98 0.42
CA TYR A 182 -2.05 13.25 -0.82
C TYR A 182 -1.93 14.71 -1.25
N HIS A 183 -2.23 15.68 -0.38
CA HIS A 183 -2.14 17.09 -0.76
C HIS A 183 -0.70 17.54 -1.05
N THR A 184 0.30 17.10 -0.26
CA THR A 184 1.71 17.40 -0.56
C THR A 184 2.13 16.85 -1.93
N HIS A 185 1.68 15.64 -2.27
CA HIS A 185 1.96 15.03 -3.57
C HIS A 185 1.27 15.70 -4.75
N HIS A 186 0.25 16.52 -4.49
CA HIS A 186 -0.49 17.28 -5.50
C HIS A 186 -0.22 18.79 -5.43
N ASP A 187 0.77 19.23 -4.66
CA ASP A 187 1.14 20.63 -4.58
C ASP A 187 1.88 21.07 -5.87
N PRO A 188 1.32 22.01 -6.66
CA PRO A 188 1.95 22.47 -7.90
C PRO A 188 3.26 23.23 -7.68
N GLN A 189 3.57 23.65 -6.45
CA GLN A 189 4.87 24.24 -6.11
C GLN A 189 5.99 23.18 -6.05
N ILE A 190 5.62 21.91 -5.79
CA ILE A 190 6.54 20.78 -5.71
C ILE A 190 6.52 19.96 -7.01
N TYR A 191 5.32 19.74 -7.57
CA TYR A 191 5.11 18.87 -8.73
C TYR A 191 4.40 19.63 -9.85
N GLU A 192 5.11 19.93 -10.94
CA GLU A 192 4.50 20.53 -12.13
C GLU A 192 3.43 19.60 -12.74
N VAL A 193 2.27 20.18 -13.06
CA VAL A 193 1.06 19.47 -13.50
C VAL A 193 0.80 18.24 -12.60
N PRO A 194 0.46 18.45 -11.32
CA PRO A 194 0.50 17.40 -10.30
C PRO A 194 -0.47 16.25 -10.57
N GLU A 195 -1.56 16.49 -11.28
CA GLU A 195 -2.55 15.45 -11.60
C GLU A 195 -2.10 14.52 -12.74
N ARG A 196 -1.07 14.90 -13.52
CA ARG A 196 -0.62 14.12 -14.69
C ARG A 196 0.20 12.93 -14.22
N PHE A 197 -0.18 11.74 -14.69
CA PHE A 197 0.64 10.53 -14.58
C PHE A 197 1.82 10.61 -15.54
N ASP A 198 2.97 10.99 -15.00
CA ASP A 198 4.20 11.17 -15.76
C ASP A 198 5.37 10.48 -15.05
N PRO A 199 5.67 9.20 -15.35
CA PRO A 199 6.82 8.51 -14.78
C PRO A 199 8.16 9.20 -15.09
N ASP A 200 8.28 9.89 -16.23
CA ASP A 200 9.55 10.49 -16.62
C ASP A 200 9.87 11.79 -15.86
N ARG A 201 8.90 12.34 -15.10
CA ARG A 201 9.19 13.44 -14.16
C ARG A 201 10.35 13.11 -13.24
N TRP A 202 10.45 11.85 -12.82
CA TRP A 202 11.48 11.36 -11.89
C TRP A 202 12.90 11.37 -12.47
N LEU A 203 13.06 11.61 -13.77
CA LEU A 203 14.36 11.84 -14.40
C LEU A 203 14.90 13.25 -14.14
N THR A 204 14.03 14.21 -13.79
CA THR A 204 14.38 15.62 -13.68
C THR A 204 14.20 16.18 -12.28
N ILE A 205 13.27 15.63 -11.48
CA ILE A 205 13.00 16.09 -10.13
C ILE A 205 13.71 15.25 -9.08
N THR A 206 14.07 15.86 -7.96
CA THR A 206 14.62 15.17 -6.77
C THR A 206 13.98 15.75 -5.51
N PRO A 207 12.70 15.43 -5.23
CA PRO A 207 12.04 15.90 -4.03
C PRO A 207 12.70 15.32 -2.78
N THR A 208 12.66 16.08 -1.69
CA THR A 208 13.04 15.61 -0.38
C THR A 208 12.11 14.49 0.10
N ALA A 209 12.53 13.74 1.13
CA ALA A 209 11.69 12.72 1.75
C ALA A 209 10.38 13.28 2.34
N HIS A 210 10.31 14.60 2.62
CA HIS A 210 9.11 15.27 3.12
C HIS A 210 8.24 15.87 2.00
N GLU A 211 8.70 15.81 0.75
CA GLU A 211 7.91 16.18 -0.42
C GLU A 211 7.36 14.91 -1.10
N TYR A 212 8.14 13.82 -1.10
CA TYR A 212 7.71 12.49 -1.53
C TYR A 212 7.70 11.46 -0.38
N MET A 213 6.57 11.36 0.30
CA MET A 213 6.39 10.51 1.49
C MET A 213 5.36 9.35 1.39
N PRO A 214 5.34 8.51 0.34
CA PRO A 214 4.40 7.38 0.24
C PRO A 214 4.57 6.35 1.39
N PHE A 215 5.76 6.30 1.99
CA PHE A 215 6.13 5.47 3.13
C PHE A 215 6.37 6.29 4.41
N SER A 216 5.82 7.51 4.48
CA SER A 216 6.16 8.53 5.49
C SER A 216 7.64 8.92 5.44
N ALA A 217 8.11 9.68 6.44
CA ALA A 217 9.49 10.18 6.51
C ALA A 217 10.02 10.19 7.96
N GLY A 218 11.34 10.27 8.10
CA GLY A 218 12.04 10.38 9.39
C GLY A 218 11.92 9.13 10.27
N ARG A 219 11.87 9.33 11.60
CA ARG A 219 11.93 8.25 12.61
C ARG A 219 10.76 7.26 12.58
N ARG A 220 9.68 7.60 11.87
CA ARG A 220 8.48 6.76 11.72
C ARG A 220 8.23 6.38 10.27
N MET A 221 9.26 6.46 9.42
CA MET A 221 9.23 5.91 8.07
C MET A 221 8.91 4.40 8.12
N CYS A 222 8.17 3.91 7.13
CA CYS A 222 7.79 2.51 7.04
C CYS A 222 9.02 1.59 6.99
N ILE A 223 9.12 0.71 7.99
CA ILE A 223 10.16 -0.32 8.08
C ILE A 223 10.08 -1.34 6.94
N GLY A 224 8.88 -1.56 6.38
CA GLY A 224 8.63 -2.49 5.28
C GLY A 224 8.80 -1.89 3.87
N SER A 225 9.27 -0.65 3.74
CA SER A 225 9.30 0.06 2.44
C SER A 225 10.11 -0.66 1.36
N ALA A 226 11.27 -1.24 1.70
CA ALA A 226 12.08 -1.99 0.75
C ALA A 226 11.39 -3.30 0.31
N PHE A 227 10.80 -4.03 1.28
CA PHE A 227 10.07 -5.27 1.00
C PHE A 227 8.84 -5.01 0.13
N ALA A 228 8.04 -3.99 0.47
CA ALA A 228 6.84 -3.63 -0.30
C ALA A 228 7.19 -3.23 -1.74
N GLN A 229 8.23 -2.41 -1.94
CA GLN A 229 8.67 -2.04 -3.29
C GLN A 229 9.07 -3.26 -4.12
N MET A 230 9.87 -4.17 -3.54
CA MET A 230 10.27 -5.41 -4.21
C MET A 230 9.06 -6.29 -4.54
N GLU A 231 8.15 -6.51 -3.57
CA GLU A 231 6.93 -7.29 -3.76
C GLU A 231 6.05 -6.72 -4.88
N ILE A 232 5.75 -5.42 -4.82
CA ILE A 232 4.93 -4.73 -5.81
C ILE A 232 5.56 -4.87 -7.20
N LYS A 233 6.88 -4.66 -7.30
CA LYS A 233 7.61 -4.74 -8.56
C LYS A 233 7.60 -6.14 -9.17
N ILE A 234 7.83 -7.18 -8.35
CA ILE A 234 7.76 -8.59 -8.79
C ILE A 234 6.35 -8.92 -9.28
N VAL A 235 5.32 -8.57 -8.51
CA VAL A 235 3.93 -8.88 -8.87
C VAL A 235 3.55 -8.19 -10.18
N LEU A 236 3.88 -6.91 -10.34
CA LEU A 236 3.62 -6.18 -11.58
C LEU A 236 4.38 -6.79 -12.76
N ALA A 237 5.68 -7.04 -12.63
CA ALA A 237 6.47 -7.66 -13.69
C ALA A 237 5.88 -9.01 -14.13
N MET A 238 5.45 -9.84 -13.18
CA MET A 238 4.87 -11.15 -13.49
C MET A 238 3.48 -11.07 -14.11
N VAL A 239 2.62 -10.16 -13.62
CA VAL A 239 1.26 -9.99 -14.14
C VAL A 239 1.28 -9.37 -15.53
N LEU A 240 2.06 -8.31 -15.73
CA LEU A 240 2.09 -7.55 -16.98
C LEU A 240 2.78 -8.32 -18.12
N GLN A 241 3.72 -9.22 -17.84
CA GLN A 241 4.28 -10.13 -18.86
C GLN A 241 3.24 -11.11 -19.41
N ARG A 242 2.28 -11.55 -18.57
CA ARG A 242 1.38 -12.67 -18.88
C ARG A 242 -0.01 -12.23 -19.30
N TYR A 243 -0.46 -11.07 -18.83
CA TYR A 243 -1.83 -10.63 -18.99
C TYR A 243 -1.91 -9.18 -19.43
N ARG A 244 -2.85 -8.94 -20.35
CA ARG A 244 -3.38 -7.61 -20.62
C ARG A 244 -4.62 -7.40 -19.77
N LEU A 245 -4.60 -6.35 -18.94
CA LEU A 245 -5.69 -5.99 -18.05
C LEU A 245 -6.43 -4.78 -18.61
N GLN A 246 -7.76 -4.86 -18.67
CA GLN A 246 -8.63 -3.77 -19.11
C GLN A 246 -9.69 -3.48 -18.05
N LEU A 247 -10.02 -2.21 -17.81
CA LEU A 247 -11.13 -1.87 -16.92
C LEU A 247 -12.48 -2.30 -17.51
N GLN A 248 -13.45 -2.63 -16.66
CA GLN A 248 -14.82 -2.80 -17.14
C GLN A 248 -15.38 -1.48 -17.71
N PRO A 249 -16.13 -1.52 -18.82
CA PRO A 249 -16.76 -0.31 -19.39
C PRO A 249 -17.65 0.43 -18.38
N GLN A 250 -17.58 1.77 -18.38
CA GLN A 250 -18.38 2.65 -17.52
C GLN A 250 -18.18 2.46 -16.01
N LEU A 251 -17.07 1.83 -15.62
CA LEU A 251 -16.72 1.63 -14.24
C LEU A 251 -16.65 2.97 -13.49
N LYS A 252 -17.32 3.02 -12.34
CA LYS A 252 -17.23 4.16 -11.42
C LYS A 252 -16.06 3.92 -10.47
N VAL A 253 -15.01 4.71 -10.62
CA VAL A 253 -13.80 4.64 -9.79
C VAL A 253 -13.80 5.85 -8.86
N ASP A 254 -14.13 5.59 -7.60
CA ASP A 254 -14.07 6.57 -6.52
C ASP A 254 -13.06 6.09 -5.47
N PRO A 255 -12.07 6.90 -5.08
CA PRO A 255 -11.22 6.58 -3.95
C PRO A 255 -12.04 6.67 -2.65
N LEU A 256 -11.86 5.69 -1.77
CA LEU A 256 -12.34 5.72 -0.40
C LEU A 256 -11.12 5.80 0.52
N ALA A 257 -10.96 6.93 1.20
CA ALA A 257 -9.91 7.14 2.18
C ALA A 257 -10.42 6.76 3.59
N GLY A 258 -9.83 5.72 4.17
CA GLY A 258 -9.87 5.40 5.60
C GLY A 258 -8.46 5.54 6.18
N ILE A 259 -7.99 4.51 6.89
CA ILE A 259 -6.56 4.40 7.26
C ILE A 259 -5.71 4.25 5.99
N THR A 260 -6.18 3.46 5.03
CA THR A 260 -5.63 3.34 3.69
C THR A 260 -6.61 3.90 2.64
N MET A 261 -6.12 4.16 1.44
CA MET A 261 -6.91 4.65 0.30
C MET A 261 -6.91 3.62 -0.82
N GLY A 262 -8.11 3.11 -1.15
CA GLY A 262 -8.35 2.17 -2.24
C GLY A 262 -9.66 2.48 -2.97
N PRO A 263 -9.97 1.78 -4.08
CA PRO A 263 -11.20 1.99 -4.81
C PRO A 263 -12.41 1.51 -4.00
N GLN A 264 -13.41 2.39 -3.80
CA GLN A 264 -14.57 2.14 -2.94
C GLN A 264 -15.29 0.82 -3.24
N ASN A 265 -15.45 0.50 -4.52
CA ASN A 265 -16.19 -0.66 -5.00
C ASN A 265 -15.27 -1.73 -5.64
N GLY A 266 -13.98 -1.70 -5.30
CA GLY A 266 -12.97 -2.47 -6.00
C GLY A 266 -12.70 -1.96 -7.42
N LEU A 267 -11.84 -2.68 -8.13
CA LEU A 267 -11.45 -2.37 -9.51
C LEU A 267 -11.63 -3.62 -10.38
N PRO A 268 -12.86 -3.97 -10.78
CA PRO A 268 -13.08 -5.13 -11.64
C PRO A 268 -12.42 -4.91 -13.01
N MET A 269 -11.57 -5.86 -13.40
CA MET A 269 -10.82 -5.84 -14.67
C MET A 269 -11.13 -7.08 -15.50
N ILE A 270 -11.12 -6.93 -16.82
CA ILE A 270 -11.13 -8.00 -17.80
C ILE A 270 -9.69 -8.44 -18.01
N VAL A 271 -9.40 -9.71 -17.73
CA VAL A 271 -8.08 -10.32 -17.92
C VAL A 271 -8.04 -11.03 -19.26
N ARG A 272 -7.07 -10.70 -20.10
CA ARG A 272 -6.79 -11.40 -21.36
C ARG A 272 -5.35 -11.90 -21.36
N PRO A 273 -5.04 -12.99 -22.09
CA PRO A 273 -3.66 -13.31 -22.43
C PRO A 273 -2.96 -12.08 -23.01
N GLN A 274 -1.68 -11.92 -22.71
CA GLN A 274 -0.92 -10.79 -23.21
C GLN A 274 -0.82 -10.84 -24.75
N ASP A 275 -1.41 -9.84 -25.40
CA ASP A 275 -1.48 -9.69 -26.86
C ASP A 275 -0.97 -8.32 -27.35
N GLN A 276 -0.43 -7.50 -26.43
CA GLN A 276 0.14 -6.17 -26.68
C GLN A 276 -0.84 -5.12 -27.23
N ARG A 277 -2.14 -5.39 -27.22
CA ARG A 277 -3.18 -4.47 -27.73
C ARG A 277 -3.56 -3.40 -26.71
N PHE A 278 -2.57 -2.67 -26.18
CA PHE A 278 -2.78 -1.69 -25.12
C PHE A 278 -3.58 -0.47 -25.59
N ALA A 279 -3.48 -0.08 -26.86
CA ALA A 279 -4.30 1.01 -27.41
C ALA A 279 -5.82 0.72 -27.33
N GLU A 280 -6.21 -0.56 -27.33
CA GLU A 280 -7.61 -1.00 -27.16
C GLU A 280 -8.06 -1.01 -25.68
N ASN A 281 -7.15 -0.79 -24.72
CA ASN A 281 -7.46 -0.86 -23.29
C ASN A 281 -8.07 0.41 -22.72
N ARG A 282 -7.81 1.59 -23.33
CA ARG A 282 -8.26 2.85 -22.74
C ARG A 282 -9.78 2.86 -22.70
N THR A 283 -10.32 2.73 -21.49
CA THR A 283 -11.74 2.58 -21.24
C THR A 283 -12.22 3.83 -20.53
N ALA A 284 -13.32 4.42 -21.00
CA ALA A 284 -13.91 5.57 -20.33
C ALA A 284 -14.36 5.15 -18.92
N VAL A 285 -13.83 5.86 -17.91
CA VAL A 285 -14.19 5.72 -16.50
C VAL A 285 -14.96 6.95 -16.05
N ARG A 286 -15.69 6.83 -14.94
CA ARG A 286 -16.39 7.95 -14.28
C ARG A 286 -16.05 7.97 -12.80
N GLY A 287 -16.23 9.10 -12.11
CA GLY A 287 -16.03 9.20 -10.67
C GLY A 287 -15.10 10.34 -10.28
N LYS A 288 -14.56 10.29 -9.07
CA LYS A 288 -13.71 11.35 -8.49
C LYS A 288 -12.20 11.22 -8.80
N ILE A 289 -11.85 10.46 -9.84
CA ILE A 289 -10.45 10.21 -10.24
C ILE A 289 -10.10 10.80 -11.62
N LEU A 290 -11.01 11.58 -12.22
CA LEU A 290 -10.92 12.00 -13.63
C LEU A 290 -9.71 12.90 -13.93
N ALA A 291 -9.30 13.75 -12.97
CA ALA A 291 -8.14 14.63 -13.13
C ALA A 291 -6.85 13.84 -13.45
N CYS A 292 -6.73 12.61 -12.93
CA CYS A 292 -5.57 11.75 -13.13
C CYS A 292 -5.61 10.92 -14.43
N VAL A 293 -6.66 11.08 -15.26
CA VAL A 293 -6.98 10.19 -16.40
C VAL A 293 -7.25 10.95 -17.71
N GLU A 294 -7.67 12.22 -17.61
CA GLU A 294 -8.15 13.02 -18.73
C GLU A 294 -7.09 13.96 -19.35
N MET A 295 -5.86 13.98 -18.82
CA MET A 295 -4.77 14.85 -19.31
C MET A 295 -3.79 14.14 -20.24
#